data_AF-A0AAW0R558-F1
#
_entry.id   AF-A0AAW0R558-F1
#
_cell.length_a   1.000
_cell.length_b   1.000
_cell.length_c   1.000
_cell.angle_alpha   90.00
_cell.angle_beta   90.00
_cell.angle_gamma   90.00
#
_symmetry.space_group_name_H-M   'P 1'
#
loop_
_entity.id
_entity.type
_entity.pdbx_description
1 polymer ?
#
loop_
_entity_poly.entity_id
_entity_poly.type
_entity_poly.pdbx_seq_one_letter_code
_entity_poly.pdbx_strand_id
1 'polypeptide(L)'
;MDMSAAQNATNMHLPAIDRLPLQAISPAVLPFAPLILVIFSVAYAHLELFMQHVILPRLYGKTFTTQDKDHQSSFVMHHCALAVFIPLLGLSLMPLISILSGLKTFSDPVSDGSGVTFGDFITVSGLAYCGLYVFQMIHQRQCMSFSTLLHHVSLLLVALGTIGMTGDVAKHQSATVSFYIISVWSFFDVVTDIVIHGGLIRYRYVSQQNSNPRERSNIMHALALWRLVACMANLGATVYLLYAAWHKLSTTWAVGVSVGGWIWLFAQLQSAHVMYMISRQVWHDHRKAAAAARAAFDDDEKRLVVGADEEGAPPRSAVLFNDPAYAVLSVGTTLFAYSHASGHVVSRSHLAIVSVGIAVGVAMFLIRYFSHDVASTTLEQAAGGIFARGENKDEVSILSPSQ
;
A
#
# COMPACT_ATOMS: atom_id res chain seq x y z
N MET A 1 12.90 47.18 22.46
CA MET A 1 12.00 46.46 21.54
C MET A 1 12.74 45.22 21.09
N ASP A 2 12.16 44.06 21.41
CA ASP A 2 12.81 42.76 21.38
C ASP A 2 13.08 42.31 19.94
N MET A 3 14.34 42.31 19.51
CA MET A 3 14.71 41.87 18.16
C MET A 3 14.30 40.42 17.89
N SER A 4 14.12 39.60 18.95
CA SER A 4 13.63 38.23 18.82
C SER A 4 12.17 38.18 18.36
N ALA A 5 11.32 39.11 18.79
CA ALA A 5 9.92 39.18 18.40
C ALA A 5 9.76 39.61 16.94
N ALA A 6 10.59 40.55 16.48
CA ALA A 6 10.59 41.01 15.09
C ALA A 6 11.14 39.94 14.13
N GLN A 7 12.21 39.22 14.50
CA GLN A 7 12.71 38.08 13.73
C GLN A 7 11.70 36.92 13.67
N ASN A 8 11.00 36.65 14.78
CA ASN A 8 9.93 35.66 14.80
C ASN A 8 8.77 36.02 13.86
N ALA A 9 8.41 37.31 13.75
CA ALA A 9 7.38 37.77 12.84
C ALA A 9 7.76 37.60 11.36
N THR A 10 9.00 37.93 10.97
CA THR A 10 9.48 37.73 9.60
C THR A 10 9.62 36.26 9.22
N ASN A 11 9.91 35.37 10.18
CA ASN A 11 10.09 33.95 9.93
C ASN A 11 8.78 33.15 9.80
N MET A 12 7.62 33.75 10.12
CA MET A 12 6.32 33.07 9.97
C MET A 12 5.96 32.76 8.51
N HIS A 13 6.54 33.48 7.55
CA HIS A 13 6.27 33.25 6.12
C HIS A 13 7.06 32.08 5.52
N LEU A 14 8.06 31.55 6.22
CA LEU A 14 8.84 30.41 5.74
C LEU A 14 8.14 29.07 6.03
N PRO A 15 8.21 28.09 5.12
CA PRO A 15 7.76 26.72 5.37
C PRO A 15 8.31 26.17 6.70
N ALA A 16 7.52 25.38 7.43
CA ALA A 16 7.94 24.81 8.72
C ALA A 16 9.26 24.01 8.61
N ILE A 17 9.45 23.31 7.49
CA ILE A 17 10.67 22.55 7.18
C ILE A 17 11.93 23.44 7.10
N ASP A 18 11.77 24.73 6.77
CA ASP A 18 12.90 25.65 6.68
C ASP A 18 13.38 26.13 8.06
N ARG A 19 12.51 26.05 9.06
CA ARG A 19 12.74 26.49 10.44
C ARG A 19 13.29 25.40 11.35
N LEU A 20 13.43 24.17 10.86
CA LEU A 20 13.92 23.06 11.68
C LEU A 20 15.39 23.27 12.07
N PRO A 21 15.72 23.30 13.38
CA PRO A 21 17.10 23.40 13.82
C PRO A 21 17.87 22.11 13.48
N LEU A 22 19.14 22.24 13.12
CA LEU A 22 20.04 21.09 13.04
C LEU A 22 20.31 20.59 14.46
N GLN A 23 19.81 19.41 14.80
CA GLN A 23 19.90 18.87 16.16
C GLN A 23 19.85 17.34 16.14
N ALA A 24 20.47 16.72 17.14
CA ALA A 24 20.32 15.29 17.37
C ALA A 24 18.86 14.99 17.73
N ILE A 25 18.26 14.01 17.06
CA ILE A 25 16.82 13.75 17.19
C ILE A 25 16.52 12.91 18.42
N SER A 26 17.33 11.88 18.69
CA SER A 26 17.08 10.93 19.76
C SER A 26 18.39 10.33 20.29
N PRO A 27 19.24 11.14 20.96
CA PRO A 27 20.56 10.70 21.39
C PRO A 27 20.50 9.56 22.42
N ALA A 28 19.45 9.48 23.22
CA ALA A 28 19.27 8.42 24.22
C ALA A 28 18.84 7.08 23.61
N VAL A 29 18.00 7.09 22.57
CA VAL A 29 17.44 5.86 21.96
C VAL A 29 18.36 5.31 20.89
N LEU A 30 19.04 6.18 20.13
CA LEU A 30 19.79 5.77 18.94
C LEU A 30 20.83 4.66 19.19
N PRO A 31 21.59 4.63 20.31
CA PRO A 31 22.51 3.52 20.61
C PRO A 31 21.82 2.15 20.71
N PHE A 32 20.52 2.14 21.03
CA PHE A 32 19.70 0.93 21.16
C PHE A 32 18.86 0.65 19.90
N ALA A 33 18.99 1.42 18.82
CA ALA A 33 18.14 1.29 17.65
C ALA A 33 18.11 -0.14 17.05
N PRO A 34 19.24 -0.86 16.88
CA PRO A 34 19.21 -2.24 16.39
C PRO A 34 18.49 -3.19 17.36
N LEU A 35 18.69 -3.00 18.67
CA LEU A 35 18.03 -3.82 19.68
C LEU A 35 16.51 -3.61 19.66
N ILE A 36 16.07 -2.35 19.57
CA ILE A 36 14.65 -1.98 19.46
C ILE A 36 14.03 -2.61 18.21
N LEU A 37 14.72 -2.52 17.06
CA LEU A 37 14.28 -3.15 15.81
C LEU A 37 14.07 -4.67 15.96
N VAL A 38 15.01 -5.36 16.60
CA VAL A 38 14.91 -6.80 16.88
C VAL A 38 13.77 -7.10 17.84
N ILE A 39 13.63 -6.33 18.93
CA ILE A 39 12.54 -6.49 19.90
C ILE A 39 11.19 -6.41 19.21
N PHE A 40 10.95 -5.39 18.38
CA PHE A 40 9.69 -5.26 17.65
C PHE A 40 9.48 -6.39 16.64
N SER A 41 10.52 -6.78 15.90
CA SER A 41 10.43 -7.90 14.94
C SER A 41 10.02 -9.21 15.64
N VAL A 42 10.61 -9.50 16.81
CA VAL A 42 10.26 -10.67 17.63
C VAL A 42 8.87 -10.54 18.22
N ALA A 43 8.49 -9.35 18.71
CA ALA A 43 7.16 -9.10 19.25
C ALA A 43 6.06 -9.32 18.18
N TYR A 44 6.31 -8.96 16.92
CA TYR A 44 5.37 -9.20 15.82
C TYR A 44 5.23 -10.68 15.47
N ALA A 45 6.31 -11.47 15.53
CA ALA A 45 6.21 -12.92 15.39
C ALA A 45 5.35 -13.56 16.51
N HIS A 46 5.49 -13.08 17.75
CA HIS A 46 4.64 -13.52 18.86
C HIS A 46 3.18 -13.07 18.68
N LEU A 47 2.97 -11.84 18.19
CA LEU A 47 1.65 -11.31 17.87
C LEU A 47 0.96 -12.15 16.79
N GLU A 48 1.67 -12.58 15.74
CA GLU A 48 1.15 -13.47 14.71
C GLU A 48 0.65 -14.80 15.31
N LEU A 49 1.49 -15.48 16.09
CA LEU A 49 1.13 -16.74 16.76
C LEU A 49 -0.08 -16.55 17.68
N PHE A 50 -0.10 -15.46 18.45
CA PHE A 50 -1.21 -15.13 19.34
C PHE A 50 -2.50 -14.86 18.56
N MET A 51 -2.43 -14.10 17.46
CA MET A 51 -3.59 -13.83 16.60
C MET A 51 -4.11 -15.12 15.95
N GLN A 52 -3.22 -15.95 15.39
CA GLN A 52 -3.55 -17.18 14.70
C GLN A 52 -4.17 -18.24 15.61
N HIS A 53 -3.63 -18.45 16.80
CA HIS A 53 -4.03 -19.56 17.66
C HIS A 53 -5.03 -19.17 18.76
N VAL A 54 -5.11 -17.89 19.14
CA VAL A 54 -5.94 -17.45 20.27
C VAL A 54 -7.07 -16.53 19.83
N ILE A 55 -6.77 -15.43 19.15
CA ILE A 55 -7.77 -14.38 18.88
C ILE A 55 -8.69 -14.75 17.72
N LEU A 56 -8.15 -15.06 16.55
CA LEU A 56 -8.94 -15.24 15.33
C LEU A 56 -9.85 -16.49 15.34
N PRO A 57 -9.41 -17.65 15.88
CA PRO A 57 -10.31 -18.80 16.05
C PRO A 57 -11.51 -18.47 16.95
N ARG A 58 -11.34 -17.61 17.95
CA ARG A 58 -12.42 -17.21 18.86
C ARG A 58 -13.32 -16.14 18.25
N LEU A 59 -12.74 -15.18 17.52
CA LEU A 59 -13.48 -14.06 16.94
C LEU A 59 -14.30 -14.49 15.71
N TYR A 60 -13.75 -15.37 14.88
CA TYR A 60 -14.36 -15.75 13.60
C TYR A 60 -14.87 -17.20 13.55
N GLY A 61 -14.46 -18.06 14.51
CA GLY A 61 -14.92 -19.44 14.61
C GLY A 61 -14.61 -20.26 13.36
N LYS A 62 -15.62 -20.98 12.87
CA LYS A 62 -15.53 -21.83 11.67
C LYS A 62 -15.10 -21.04 10.42
N THR A 63 -15.50 -19.77 10.32
CA THR A 63 -15.13 -18.90 9.20
C THR A 63 -13.61 -18.82 9.04
N PHE A 64 -12.85 -18.82 10.14
CA PHE A 64 -11.40 -18.85 10.10
C PHE A 64 -10.85 -20.29 10.03
N THR A 65 -11.32 -21.19 10.88
CA THR A 65 -10.70 -22.52 11.02
C THR A 65 -10.89 -23.45 9.82
N THR A 66 -11.87 -23.22 8.95
CA THR A 66 -12.09 -24.01 7.74
C THR A 66 -11.36 -23.49 6.50
N GLN A 67 -10.65 -22.36 6.60
CA GLN A 67 -9.81 -21.85 5.51
C GLN A 67 -8.59 -22.78 5.30
N ASP A 68 -8.07 -22.82 4.07
CA ASP A 68 -6.73 -23.31 3.83
C ASP A 68 -5.67 -22.44 4.54
N LYS A 69 -4.50 -23.04 4.75
CA LYS A 69 -3.42 -22.43 5.55
C LYS A 69 -2.93 -21.11 4.96
N ASP A 70 -2.95 -20.97 3.63
CA ASP A 70 -2.45 -19.76 2.96
C ASP A 70 -3.42 -18.59 3.16
N HIS A 71 -4.73 -18.86 3.03
CA HIS A 71 -5.76 -17.88 3.36
C HIS A 71 -5.79 -17.52 4.85
N GLN A 72 -5.59 -18.49 5.76
CA GLN A 72 -5.47 -18.21 7.19
C GLN A 72 -4.28 -17.30 7.47
N SER A 73 -3.09 -17.62 6.94
CA SER A 73 -1.89 -16.83 7.13
C SER A 73 -2.06 -15.40 6.60
N SER A 74 -2.60 -15.23 5.39
CA SER A 74 -2.89 -13.90 4.85
C SER A 74 -3.90 -13.13 5.70
N PHE A 75 -4.92 -13.78 6.24
CA PHE A 75 -5.93 -13.16 7.09
C PHE A 75 -5.37 -12.75 8.46
N VAL A 76 -4.53 -13.60 9.07
CA VAL A 76 -3.77 -13.29 10.29
C VAL A 76 -2.93 -12.04 10.08
N MET A 77 -2.21 -11.99 8.97
CA MET A 77 -1.28 -10.91 8.68
C MET A 77 -1.95 -9.54 8.54
N HIS A 78 -3.14 -9.47 7.95
CA HIS A 78 -3.89 -8.21 7.93
C HIS A 78 -4.33 -7.75 9.33
N HIS A 79 -4.68 -8.68 10.23
CA HIS A 79 -5.00 -8.34 11.63
C HIS A 79 -3.77 -7.91 12.40
N CYS A 80 -2.65 -8.61 12.24
CA CYS A 80 -1.37 -8.20 12.84
C CYS A 80 -0.97 -6.81 12.37
N ALA A 81 -1.06 -6.53 11.06
CA ALA A 81 -0.75 -5.20 10.52
C ALA A 81 -1.64 -4.12 11.14
N LEU A 82 -2.96 -4.32 11.25
CA LEU A 82 -3.84 -3.36 11.94
C LEU A 82 -3.51 -3.19 13.41
N ALA A 83 -3.27 -4.30 14.12
CA ALA A 83 -2.93 -4.29 15.54
C ALA A 83 -1.63 -3.54 15.82
N VAL A 84 -0.75 -3.40 14.83
CA VAL A 84 0.48 -2.61 14.90
C VAL A 84 0.26 -1.18 14.44
N PHE A 85 -0.40 -0.96 13.30
CA PHE A 85 -0.56 0.37 12.72
C PHE A 85 -1.45 1.29 13.56
N ILE A 86 -2.50 0.79 14.20
CA ILE A 86 -3.38 1.62 15.04
C ILE A 86 -2.61 2.22 16.24
N PRO A 87 -1.87 1.44 17.06
CA PRO A 87 -1.00 2.00 18.09
C PRO A 87 0.09 2.92 17.54
N LEU A 88 0.75 2.54 16.43
CA LEU A 88 1.79 3.39 15.84
C LEU A 88 1.23 4.76 15.45
N LEU A 89 0.06 4.81 14.83
CA LEU A 89 -0.62 6.05 14.50
C LEU A 89 -0.93 6.84 15.78
N GLY A 90 -1.52 6.22 16.80
CA GLY A 90 -1.84 6.89 18.06
C GLY A 90 -0.62 7.49 18.77
N LEU A 91 0.50 6.77 18.78
CA LEU A 91 1.74 7.19 19.44
C LEU A 91 2.51 8.27 18.66
N SER A 92 2.47 8.22 17.33
CA SER A 92 3.25 9.12 16.47
C SER A 92 2.50 10.36 16.01
N LEU A 93 1.17 10.34 16.00
CA LEU A 93 0.34 11.41 15.47
C LEU A 93 0.53 12.73 16.23
N MET A 94 0.47 12.70 17.56
CA MET A 94 0.62 13.90 18.38
C MET A 94 2.02 14.52 18.26
N PRO A 95 3.12 13.73 18.39
CA PRO A 95 4.46 14.19 18.07
C PRO A 95 4.59 14.83 16.69
N LEU A 96 4.09 14.15 15.67
CA LEU A 96 4.23 14.60 14.30
C LEU A 96 3.49 15.91 14.09
N ILE A 97 2.21 16.01 14.46
CA ILE A 97 1.42 17.25 14.29
C ILE A 97 2.07 18.42 15.03
N SER A 98 2.58 18.20 16.24
CA SER A 98 3.24 19.25 17.04
C SER A 98 4.49 19.79 16.35
N ILE A 99 5.26 18.92 15.69
CA ILE A 99 6.44 19.31 14.90
C ILE A 99 6.05 19.95 13.57
N LEU A 100 5.05 19.39 12.86
CA LEU A 100 4.57 19.91 11.58
C LEU A 100 3.98 21.32 11.70
N SER A 101 3.28 21.60 12.79
CA SER A 101 2.73 22.92 13.11
C SER A 101 3.80 23.93 13.56
N GLY A 102 5.03 23.48 13.79
CA GLY A 102 6.11 24.31 14.33
C GLY A 102 5.90 24.71 15.79
N LEU A 103 4.99 24.04 16.52
CA LEU A 103 4.76 24.27 17.95
C LEU A 103 5.86 23.64 18.81
N LYS A 104 6.44 22.54 18.32
CA LYS A 104 7.48 21.78 19.01
C LYS A 104 8.60 21.38 18.04
N THR A 105 9.77 21.07 18.60
CA THR A 105 10.91 20.48 17.90
C THR A 105 11.12 19.02 18.33
N PHE A 106 12.00 18.29 17.64
CA PHE A 106 12.34 16.91 18.02
C PHE A 106 12.92 16.79 19.44
N SER A 107 13.59 17.83 19.95
CA SER A 107 14.23 17.79 21.27
C SER A 107 13.32 18.22 22.41
N ASP A 108 12.10 18.68 22.12
CA ASP A 108 11.17 19.10 23.16
C ASP A 108 10.64 17.88 23.93
N PRO A 109 10.42 18.00 25.24
CA PRO A 109 9.84 16.93 26.05
C PRO A 109 8.37 16.72 25.69
N VAL A 110 7.92 15.45 25.72
CA VAL A 110 6.52 15.08 25.38
C VAL A 110 5.53 15.59 26.41
N SER A 111 5.96 15.76 27.65
CA SER A 111 5.19 16.38 28.74
C SER A 111 6.12 17.14 29.67
N ASP A 112 5.59 18.07 30.43
CA ASP A 112 6.36 18.86 31.39
C ASP A 112 7.09 17.94 32.40
N GLY A 113 8.40 18.14 32.53
CA GLY A 113 9.26 17.32 33.39
C GLY A 113 9.65 15.94 32.85
N SER A 114 9.18 15.55 31.65
CA SER A 114 9.58 14.28 31.04
C SER A 114 11.00 14.35 30.48
N GLY A 115 11.80 13.30 30.73
CA GLY A 115 13.07 13.10 30.03
C GLY A 115 12.92 12.52 28.62
N VAL A 116 11.71 12.15 28.22
CA VAL A 116 11.42 11.59 26.88
C VAL A 116 11.01 12.71 25.94
N THR A 117 11.68 12.77 24.78
CA THR A 117 11.47 13.79 23.77
C THR A 117 10.53 13.32 22.65
N PHE A 118 10.01 14.27 21.86
CA PHE A 118 9.23 13.94 20.66
C PHE A 118 10.05 13.14 19.63
N GLY A 119 11.34 13.42 19.50
CA GLY A 119 12.26 12.68 18.66
C GLY A 119 12.45 11.24 19.11
N ASP A 120 12.47 10.97 20.42
CA ASP A 120 12.49 9.60 20.95
C ASP A 120 11.24 8.83 20.53
N PHE A 121 10.05 9.42 20.69
CA PHE A 121 8.78 8.78 20.30
C PHE A 121 8.72 8.45 18.81
N ILE A 122 9.10 9.40 17.94
CA ILE A 122 9.07 9.21 16.49
C ILE A 122 10.15 8.19 16.07
N THR A 123 11.33 8.23 16.70
CA THR A 123 12.41 7.26 16.40
C THR A 123 12.01 5.84 16.80
N VAL A 124 11.47 5.64 18.00
CA VAL A 124 10.97 4.32 18.44
C VAL A 124 9.85 3.83 17.53
N SER A 125 8.92 4.72 17.17
CA SER A 125 7.81 4.38 16.26
C SER A 125 8.31 4.05 14.85
N GLY A 126 9.33 4.76 14.34
CA GLY A 126 9.98 4.45 13.07
C GLY A 126 10.70 3.11 13.08
N LEU A 127 11.37 2.76 14.18
CA LEU A 127 12.01 1.45 14.35
C LEU A 127 10.99 0.31 14.49
N ALA A 128 9.87 0.55 15.19
CA ALA A 128 8.75 -0.37 15.25
C ALA A 128 8.15 -0.60 13.85
N TYR A 129 7.92 0.48 13.09
CA TYR A 129 7.48 0.41 11.70
C TYR A 129 8.45 -0.41 10.83
N CYS A 130 9.76 -0.15 10.92
CA CYS A 130 10.77 -0.95 10.23
C CYS A 130 10.75 -2.42 10.65
N GLY A 131 10.55 -2.70 11.95
CA GLY A 131 10.45 -4.06 12.48
C GLY A 131 9.30 -4.85 11.86
N LEU A 132 8.19 -4.18 11.53
CA LEU A 132 7.04 -4.80 10.86
C LEU A 132 7.42 -5.26 9.45
N TYR A 133 8.14 -4.44 8.69
CA TYR A 133 8.60 -4.81 7.35
C TYR A 133 9.65 -5.91 7.38
N VAL A 134 10.58 -5.88 8.33
CA VAL A 134 11.53 -6.98 8.55
C VAL A 134 10.77 -8.29 8.83
N PHE A 135 9.81 -8.24 9.76
CA PHE A 135 8.94 -9.38 10.08
C PHE A 135 8.19 -9.90 8.84
N GLN A 136 7.55 -9.02 8.07
CA GLN A 136 6.82 -9.38 6.85
C GLN A 136 7.73 -10.01 5.79
N MET A 137 8.93 -9.47 5.56
CA MET A 137 9.87 -10.04 4.59
C MET A 137 10.35 -11.44 4.98
N ILE A 138 10.56 -11.69 6.28
CA ILE A 138 11.00 -12.99 6.77
C ILE A 138 9.86 -14.01 6.66
N HIS A 139 8.65 -13.65 7.10
CA HIS A 139 7.54 -14.60 7.22
C HIS A 139 6.74 -14.78 5.92
N GLN A 140 6.73 -13.79 5.01
CA GLN A 140 5.94 -13.84 3.77
C GLN A 140 6.76 -14.04 2.49
N ARG A 141 8.00 -14.55 2.59
CA ARG A 141 8.89 -14.66 1.42
C ARG A 141 8.27 -15.42 0.23
N GLN A 142 7.38 -16.38 0.50
CA GLN A 142 6.76 -17.20 -0.55
C GLN A 142 5.61 -16.50 -1.30
N CYS A 143 4.96 -15.50 -0.70
CA CYS A 143 3.77 -14.85 -1.26
C CYS A 143 4.00 -13.39 -1.65
N MET A 144 5.21 -12.87 -1.44
CA MET A 144 5.54 -11.47 -1.69
C MET A 144 5.94 -11.27 -3.15
N SER A 145 5.22 -10.39 -3.85
CA SER A 145 5.61 -9.98 -5.20
C SER A 145 6.96 -9.27 -5.19
N PHE A 146 7.69 -9.33 -6.31
CA PHE A 146 8.98 -8.63 -6.45
C PHE A 146 8.85 -7.11 -6.22
N SER A 147 7.75 -6.50 -6.66
CA SER A 147 7.49 -5.07 -6.43
C SER A 147 7.31 -4.75 -4.95
N THR A 148 6.61 -5.61 -4.21
CA THR A 148 6.42 -5.47 -2.76
C THR A 148 7.75 -5.62 -2.03
N LEU A 149 8.58 -6.60 -2.43
CA LEU A 149 9.90 -6.80 -1.86
C LEU A 149 10.80 -5.57 -2.06
N LEU A 150 10.88 -5.05 -3.29
CA LEU A 150 11.65 -3.84 -3.59
C LEU A 150 11.15 -2.64 -2.79
N HIS A 151 9.83 -2.48 -2.66
CA HIS A 151 9.23 -1.43 -1.86
C HIS A 151 9.65 -1.55 -0.37
N HIS A 152 9.56 -2.73 0.24
CA HIS A 152 9.97 -2.94 1.63
C HIS A 152 11.46 -2.68 1.84
N VAL A 153 12.32 -3.21 0.95
CA VAL A 153 13.77 -2.99 1.03
C VAL A 153 14.10 -1.50 0.89
N SER A 154 13.46 -0.79 -0.06
CA SER A 154 13.67 0.63 -0.25
C SER A 154 13.24 1.47 0.97
N LEU A 155 12.09 1.14 1.58
CA LEU A 155 11.61 1.76 2.81
C LEU A 155 12.61 1.56 3.95
N LEU A 156 13.10 0.33 4.14
CA LEU A 156 14.07 0.03 5.20
C LEU A 156 15.39 0.77 5.01
N LEU A 157 15.92 0.81 3.78
CA LEU A 157 17.15 1.55 3.48
C LEU A 157 16.98 3.05 3.76
N VAL A 158 15.85 3.61 3.34
CA VAL A 158 15.56 5.05 3.50
C VAL A 158 15.33 5.40 4.98
N ALA A 159 14.51 4.64 5.69
CA ALA A 159 14.18 4.88 7.09
C ALA A 159 15.38 4.63 8.02
N LEU A 160 16.02 3.45 7.94
CA LEU A 160 17.16 3.12 8.81
C LEU A 160 18.39 3.97 8.48
N GLY A 161 18.62 4.27 7.20
CA GLY A 161 19.69 5.17 6.79
C GLY A 161 19.54 6.56 7.40
N THR A 162 18.30 7.09 7.39
CA THR A 162 18.03 8.39 8.01
C THR A 162 18.12 8.37 9.52
N ILE A 163 17.57 7.35 10.19
CA ILE A 163 17.73 7.19 11.63
C ILE A 163 19.23 7.17 11.98
N GLY A 164 20.04 6.41 11.26
CA GLY A 164 21.50 6.36 11.46
C GLY A 164 22.20 7.72 11.28
N MET A 165 21.80 8.51 10.28
CA MET A 165 22.36 9.85 10.06
C MET A 165 22.11 10.81 11.24
N THR A 166 21.06 10.59 12.03
CA THR A 166 20.76 11.45 13.20
C THR A 166 21.76 11.33 14.34
N GLY A 167 22.63 10.31 14.32
CA GLY A 167 23.66 10.09 15.34
C GLY A 167 24.88 10.99 15.22
N ASP A 168 25.13 11.54 14.03
CA ASP A 168 26.23 12.46 13.78
C ASP A 168 25.75 13.60 12.86
N VAL A 169 24.98 14.51 13.45
CA VAL A 169 24.43 15.67 12.75
C VAL A 169 25.49 16.65 12.27
N ALA A 170 26.70 16.61 12.86
CA ALA A 170 27.83 17.42 12.42
C ALA A 170 28.34 16.94 11.05
N LYS A 171 28.43 15.62 10.86
CA LYS A 171 28.78 15.00 9.58
C LYS A 171 27.62 15.04 8.58
N HIS A 172 26.38 14.96 9.07
CA HIS A 172 25.17 14.87 8.25
C HIS A 172 24.24 16.06 8.44
N GLN A 173 24.59 17.19 7.81
CA GLN A 173 23.79 18.43 7.88
C GLN A 173 22.35 18.28 7.38
N SER A 174 22.05 17.26 6.57
CA SER A 174 20.69 16.97 6.11
C SER A 174 19.87 16.08 7.05
N ALA A 175 20.45 15.55 8.14
CA ALA A 175 19.83 14.50 8.95
C ALA A 175 18.45 14.90 9.51
N THR A 176 18.32 16.08 10.12
CA THR A 176 17.03 16.54 10.67
C THR A 176 15.96 16.65 9.60
N VAL A 177 16.31 17.24 8.45
CA VAL A 177 15.37 17.47 7.35
C VAL A 177 14.98 16.14 6.69
N SER A 178 15.94 15.23 6.48
CA SER A 178 15.69 13.87 6.00
C SER A 178 14.71 13.13 6.91
N PHE A 179 14.93 13.19 8.23
CA PHE A 179 14.08 12.52 9.21
C PHE A 179 12.68 13.10 9.23
N TYR A 180 12.55 14.42 9.12
CA TYR A 180 11.26 15.08 8.99
C TYR A 180 10.48 14.60 7.75
N ILE A 181 11.12 14.59 6.58
CA ILE A 181 10.49 14.16 5.32
C ILE A 181 9.99 12.72 5.42
N ILE A 182 10.83 11.83 5.94
CA ILE A 182 10.48 10.41 6.09
C ILE A 182 9.39 10.22 7.14
N SER A 183 9.38 11.00 8.21
CA SER A 183 8.31 10.92 9.21
C SER A 183 6.95 11.27 8.61
N VAL A 184 6.90 12.31 7.77
CA VAL A 184 5.66 12.68 7.04
C VAL A 184 5.26 11.58 6.06
N TRP A 185 6.22 11.07 5.28
CA TRP A 185 5.96 9.98 4.34
C TRP A 185 5.40 8.74 5.07
N SER A 186 6.07 8.27 6.13
CA SER A 186 5.62 7.12 6.92
C SER A 186 4.23 7.32 7.52
N PHE A 187 3.86 8.55 7.89
CA PHE A 187 2.50 8.85 8.37
C PHE A 187 1.44 8.58 7.29
N PHE A 188 1.65 9.06 6.06
CA PHE A 188 0.73 8.76 4.95
C PHE A 188 0.65 7.27 4.66
N ASP A 189 1.77 6.56 4.72
CA ASP A 189 1.85 5.13 4.48
C ASP A 189 1.00 4.35 5.52
N VAL A 190 1.17 4.64 6.81
CA VAL A 190 0.39 4.06 7.92
C VAL A 190 -1.12 4.35 7.76
N VAL A 191 -1.50 5.60 7.49
CA VAL A 191 -2.92 5.97 7.32
C VAL A 191 -3.54 5.22 6.14
N THR A 192 -2.81 5.11 5.04
CA THR A 192 -3.28 4.40 3.84
C THR A 192 -3.46 2.92 4.15
N ASP A 193 -2.47 2.29 4.79
CA ASP A 193 -2.46 0.85 5.04
C ASP A 193 -3.47 0.41 6.10
N ILE A 194 -3.82 1.25 7.08
CA ILE A 194 -4.93 0.95 8.02
C ILE A 194 -6.23 0.70 7.25
N VAL A 195 -6.58 1.58 6.31
CA VAL A 195 -7.81 1.43 5.52
C VAL A 195 -7.73 0.20 4.62
N ILE A 196 -6.56 -0.06 4.03
CA ILE A 196 -6.36 -1.21 3.14
C ILE A 196 -6.49 -2.52 3.90
N HIS A 197 -5.78 -2.68 5.03
CA HIS A 197 -5.88 -3.90 5.82
C HIS A 197 -7.27 -4.11 6.41
N GLY A 198 -7.93 -3.06 6.90
CA GLY A 198 -9.32 -3.13 7.35
C GLY A 198 -10.28 -3.55 6.24
N GLY A 199 -10.13 -2.97 5.05
CA GLY A 199 -10.92 -3.34 3.88
C GLY A 199 -10.68 -4.77 3.41
N LEU A 200 -9.43 -5.25 3.43
CA LEU A 200 -9.10 -6.63 3.06
C LEU A 200 -9.64 -7.65 4.06
N ILE A 201 -9.65 -7.32 5.36
CA ILE A 201 -10.32 -8.14 6.38
C ILE A 201 -11.83 -8.22 6.08
N ARG A 202 -12.48 -7.07 5.83
CA ARG A 202 -13.90 -7.05 5.48
C ARG A 202 -14.19 -7.84 4.20
N TYR A 203 -13.39 -7.64 3.15
CA TYR A 203 -13.52 -8.37 1.89
C TYR A 203 -13.44 -9.88 2.10
N ARG A 204 -12.44 -10.36 2.84
CA ARG A 204 -12.27 -11.79 3.12
C ARG A 204 -13.43 -12.34 3.94
N TYR A 205 -13.83 -11.66 5.00
CA TYR A 205 -14.98 -12.05 5.82
C TYR A 205 -16.27 -12.19 4.99
N VAL A 206 -16.58 -11.17 4.18
CA VAL A 206 -17.72 -11.13 3.27
C VAL A 206 -17.64 -12.24 2.22
N SER A 207 -16.45 -12.49 1.66
CA SER A 207 -16.25 -13.55 0.68
C SER A 207 -16.55 -14.95 1.20
N GLN A 208 -16.35 -15.20 2.49
CA GLN A 208 -16.60 -16.51 3.08
C GLN A 208 -18.05 -16.76 3.46
N GLN A 209 -18.82 -15.71 3.69
CA GLN A 209 -20.23 -15.82 4.01
C GLN A 209 -21.11 -16.07 2.77
N ASN A 210 -20.51 -16.34 1.59
CA ASN A 210 -21.21 -16.40 0.30
C ASN A 210 -22.14 -15.19 0.08
N SER A 211 -21.71 -14.04 0.59
CA SER A 211 -22.48 -12.80 0.56
C SER A 211 -22.56 -12.21 -0.85
N ASN A 212 -23.34 -11.14 -0.97
CA ASN A 212 -23.64 -10.47 -2.24
C ASN A 212 -22.36 -10.13 -3.04
N PRO A 213 -22.17 -10.69 -4.26
CA PRO A 213 -21.02 -10.39 -5.11
C PRO A 213 -20.83 -8.89 -5.39
N ARG A 214 -21.92 -8.12 -5.39
CA ARG A 214 -21.89 -6.66 -5.52
C ARG A 214 -21.14 -5.99 -4.38
N GLU A 215 -21.33 -6.46 -3.14
CA GLU A 215 -20.63 -5.92 -1.97
C GLU A 215 -19.12 -6.17 -2.09
N ARG A 216 -18.72 -7.40 -2.45
CA ARG A 216 -17.30 -7.76 -2.65
C ARG A 216 -16.63 -6.90 -3.73
N SER A 217 -17.29 -6.77 -4.88
CA SER A 217 -16.84 -5.92 -5.97
C SER A 217 -16.67 -4.46 -5.51
N ASN A 218 -17.66 -3.93 -4.78
CA ASN A 218 -17.64 -2.56 -4.28
C ASN A 218 -16.51 -2.32 -3.28
N ILE A 219 -16.24 -3.26 -2.37
CA ILE A 219 -15.14 -3.16 -1.40
C ILE A 219 -13.81 -3.05 -2.16
N MET A 220 -13.53 -3.97 -3.09
CA MET A 220 -12.27 -3.94 -3.84
C MET A 220 -12.12 -2.70 -4.73
N HIS A 221 -13.22 -2.21 -5.31
CA HIS A 221 -13.22 -0.95 -6.05
C HIS A 221 -12.91 0.24 -5.15
N ALA A 222 -13.54 0.31 -3.98
CA ALA A 222 -13.32 1.37 -3.00
C ALA A 222 -11.87 1.37 -2.49
N LEU A 223 -11.27 0.19 -2.25
CA LEU A 223 -9.88 0.08 -1.84
C LEU A 223 -8.92 0.49 -2.96
N ALA A 224 -9.19 0.13 -4.22
CA ALA A 224 -8.40 0.59 -5.35
C ALA A 224 -8.42 2.11 -5.48
N LEU A 225 -9.61 2.73 -5.37
CA LEU A 225 -9.78 4.17 -5.41
C LEU A 225 -9.09 4.86 -4.22
N TRP A 226 -9.28 4.34 -3.01
CA TRP A 226 -8.61 4.85 -1.82
C TRP A 226 -7.09 4.81 -1.96
N ARG A 227 -6.54 3.67 -2.42
CA ARG A 227 -5.11 3.51 -2.64
C ARG A 227 -4.59 4.54 -3.64
N LEU A 228 -5.31 4.80 -4.73
CA LEU A 228 -4.93 5.80 -5.72
C LEU A 228 -4.95 7.23 -5.12
N VAL A 229 -6.04 7.61 -4.45
CA VAL A 229 -6.19 8.95 -3.85
C VAL A 229 -5.11 9.20 -2.79
N ALA A 230 -4.93 8.25 -1.87
CA ALA A 230 -3.93 8.36 -0.81
C ALA A 230 -2.51 8.36 -1.39
N CYS A 231 -2.27 7.57 -2.45
CA CYS A 231 -0.99 7.57 -3.14
C CYS A 231 -0.66 8.93 -3.77
N MET A 232 -1.63 9.55 -4.45
CA MET A 232 -1.48 10.88 -5.05
C MET A 232 -1.30 11.97 -3.99
N ALA A 233 -2.02 11.89 -2.88
CA ALA A 233 -1.86 12.81 -1.75
C ALA A 233 -0.45 12.74 -1.14
N ASN A 234 0.05 11.52 -0.89
CA ASN A 234 1.40 11.32 -0.39
C ASN A 234 2.45 11.81 -1.39
N LEU A 235 2.31 11.45 -2.68
CA LEU A 235 3.23 11.93 -3.73
C LEU A 235 3.30 13.46 -3.78
N GLY A 236 2.14 14.13 -3.71
CA GLY A 236 2.07 15.59 -3.65
C GLY A 236 2.82 16.16 -2.44
N ALA A 237 2.59 15.59 -1.25
CA ALA A 237 3.28 15.99 -0.02
C ALA A 237 4.80 15.74 -0.11
N THR A 238 5.22 14.57 -0.59
CA THR A 238 6.64 14.22 -0.75
C THR A 238 7.33 15.14 -1.75
N VAL A 239 6.74 15.40 -2.92
CA VAL A 239 7.32 16.31 -3.93
C VAL A 239 7.43 17.73 -3.38
N TYR A 240 6.40 18.22 -2.69
CA TYR A 240 6.44 19.53 -2.05
C TYR A 240 7.57 19.62 -1.00
N LEU A 241 7.67 18.62 -0.11
CA LEU A 241 8.70 18.60 0.92
C LEU A 241 10.11 18.45 0.35
N LEU A 242 10.30 17.58 -0.65
CA LEU A 242 11.57 17.42 -1.36
C LEU A 242 11.97 18.71 -2.07
N TYR A 243 11.04 19.39 -2.72
CA TYR A 243 11.29 20.67 -3.37
C TYR A 243 11.73 21.74 -2.37
N ALA A 244 10.98 21.89 -1.27
CA ALA A 244 11.31 22.85 -0.21
C ALA A 244 12.67 22.55 0.44
N ALA A 245 12.94 21.28 0.73
CA ALA A 245 14.16 20.83 1.37
C ALA A 245 15.36 20.65 0.44
N TRP A 246 15.19 20.76 -0.89
CA TRP A 246 16.17 20.28 -1.87
C TRP A 246 17.58 20.80 -1.61
N HIS A 247 17.70 22.08 -1.25
CA HIS A 247 18.97 22.77 -1.00
C HIS A 247 19.66 22.33 0.30
N LYS A 248 18.92 21.72 1.24
CA LYS A 248 19.43 21.20 2.52
C LYS A 248 19.78 19.72 2.46
N LEU A 249 19.33 19.00 1.44
CA LEU A 249 19.61 17.58 1.27
C LEU A 249 20.99 17.37 0.65
N SER A 250 21.74 16.41 1.16
CA SER A 250 22.92 15.93 0.44
C SER A 250 22.50 15.31 -0.89
N THR A 251 23.31 15.47 -1.93
CA THR A 251 23.01 14.95 -3.27
C THR A 251 22.69 13.45 -3.25
N THR A 252 23.49 12.66 -2.52
CA THR A 252 23.27 11.22 -2.37
C THR A 252 21.90 10.92 -1.77
N TRP A 253 21.49 11.69 -0.76
CA TRP A 253 20.20 11.48 -0.11
C TRP A 253 19.02 11.94 -0.95
N ALA A 254 19.15 13.08 -1.63
CA ALA A 254 18.12 13.58 -2.55
C ALA A 254 17.83 12.55 -3.66
N VAL A 255 18.87 11.92 -4.22
CA VAL A 255 18.73 10.84 -5.20
C VAL A 255 18.12 9.60 -4.55
N GLY A 256 18.64 9.15 -3.39
CA GLY A 256 18.18 7.95 -2.71
C GLY A 256 16.69 7.98 -2.35
N VAL A 257 16.23 9.07 -1.74
CA VAL A 257 14.80 9.26 -1.41
C VAL A 257 13.94 9.33 -2.65
N SER A 258 14.42 10.00 -3.72
CA SER A 258 13.67 10.07 -4.98
C SER A 258 13.48 8.68 -5.60
N VAL A 259 14.55 7.87 -5.68
CA VAL A 259 14.48 6.50 -6.19
C VAL A 259 13.55 5.64 -5.33
N GLY A 260 13.67 5.72 -4.00
CA GLY A 260 12.76 5.03 -3.08
C GLY A 260 11.30 5.44 -3.29
N GLY A 261 11.03 6.73 -3.48
CA GLY A 261 9.69 7.26 -3.75
C GLY A 261 9.09 6.72 -5.05
N TRP A 262 9.89 6.54 -6.09
CA TRP A 262 9.43 5.93 -7.35
C TRP A 262 9.11 4.45 -7.22
N ILE A 263 9.96 3.68 -6.53
CA ILE A 263 9.71 2.26 -6.24
C ILE A 263 8.42 2.12 -5.44
N TRP A 264 8.24 2.97 -4.42
CA TRP A 264 7.02 3.05 -3.64
C TRP A 264 5.80 3.35 -4.52
N LEU A 265 5.85 4.40 -5.35
CA LEU A 265 4.75 4.78 -6.23
C LEU A 265 4.34 3.64 -7.16
N PHE A 266 5.31 2.96 -7.78
CA PHE A 266 5.05 1.80 -8.62
C PHE A 266 4.33 0.68 -7.85
N ALA A 267 4.80 0.35 -6.64
CA ALA A 267 4.16 -0.68 -5.81
C ALA A 267 2.71 -0.31 -5.43
N GLN A 268 2.44 0.96 -5.11
CA GLN A 268 1.09 1.42 -4.78
C GLN A 268 0.15 1.37 -5.99
N LEU A 269 0.62 1.80 -7.17
CA LEU A 269 -0.15 1.74 -8.41
C LEU A 269 -0.45 0.29 -8.83
N GLN A 270 0.54 -0.60 -8.68
CA GLN A 270 0.35 -2.03 -8.94
C GLN A 270 -0.69 -2.63 -7.98
N SER A 271 -0.64 -2.29 -6.69
CA SER A 271 -1.62 -2.74 -5.70
C SER A 271 -3.04 -2.26 -6.05
N ALA A 272 -3.20 -0.98 -6.40
CA ALA A 272 -4.47 -0.42 -6.82
C ALA A 272 -5.02 -1.09 -8.08
N HIS A 273 -4.16 -1.36 -9.07
CA HIS A 273 -4.52 -2.07 -10.29
C HIS A 273 -5.03 -3.49 -10.00
N VAL A 274 -4.33 -4.26 -9.16
CA VAL A 274 -4.75 -5.61 -8.78
C VAL A 274 -6.12 -5.60 -8.09
N MET A 275 -6.35 -4.68 -7.14
CA MET A 275 -7.65 -4.54 -6.47
C MET A 275 -8.77 -4.19 -7.46
N TYR A 276 -8.50 -3.29 -8.41
CA TYR A 276 -9.46 -2.94 -9.46
C TYR A 276 -9.79 -4.14 -10.37
N MET A 277 -8.79 -4.93 -10.74
CA MET A 277 -9.00 -6.13 -11.56
C MET A 277 -9.83 -7.18 -10.84
N ILE A 278 -9.57 -7.43 -9.55
CA ILE A 278 -10.38 -8.33 -8.71
C ILE A 278 -11.84 -7.84 -8.67
N SER A 279 -12.04 -6.53 -8.46
CA SER A 279 -13.38 -5.93 -8.47
C SER A 279 -14.13 -6.20 -9.79
N ARG A 280 -13.48 -5.94 -10.92
CA ARG A 280 -14.06 -6.18 -12.25
C ARG A 280 -14.40 -7.65 -12.49
N GLN A 281 -13.50 -8.55 -12.10
CA GLN A 281 -13.70 -9.99 -12.26
C GLN A 281 -14.92 -10.47 -11.47
N VAL A 282 -15.00 -10.12 -10.19
CA VAL A 282 -16.14 -10.49 -9.32
C VAL A 282 -17.47 -9.96 -9.90
N TRP A 283 -17.48 -8.73 -10.42
CA TRP A 283 -18.68 -8.15 -11.04
C TRP A 283 -19.07 -8.84 -12.34
N HIS A 284 -18.09 -9.15 -13.18
CA HIS A 284 -18.31 -9.83 -14.45
C HIS A 284 -18.88 -11.24 -14.24
N ASP A 285 -18.33 -12.00 -13.29
CA ASP A 285 -18.79 -13.35 -12.99
C ASP A 285 -20.22 -13.34 -12.41
N HIS A 286 -20.53 -12.34 -11.59
CA HIS A 286 -21.90 -12.12 -11.11
C HIS A 286 -22.88 -11.85 -12.27
N ARG A 287 -22.50 -11.00 -13.24
CA ARG A 287 -23.35 -10.72 -14.42
C ARG A 287 -23.55 -11.97 -15.28
N LYS A 288 -22.51 -12.78 -15.47
CA LYS A 288 -22.59 -14.04 -16.20
C LYS A 288 -23.54 -15.03 -15.52
N ALA A 289 -23.41 -15.21 -14.20
CA ALA A 289 -24.31 -16.08 -13.43
C ALA A 289 -25.77 -15.60 -13.49
N ALA A 290 -26.01 -14.29 -13.37
CA ALA A 290 -27.35 -13.72 -13.47
C ALA A 290 -27.96 -13.89 -14.87
N ALA A 291 -27.15 -13.72 -15.94
CA ALA A 291 -27.60 -13.96 -17.30
C ALA A 291 -27.94 -15.44 -17.57
N ALA A 292 -27.11 -16.36 -17.07
CA ALA A 292 -27.36 -17.80 -17.16
C ALA A 292 -28.63 -18.21 -16.41
N ALA A 293 -28.85 -17.67 -15.20
CA ALA A 293 -30.07 -17.93 -14.43
C ALA A 293 -31.34 -17.42 -15.14
N ARG A 294 -31.27 -16.24 -15.77
CA ARG A 294 -32.38 -15.71 -16.59
C ARG A 294 -32.65 -16.58 -17.81
N ALA A 295 -31.60 -16.97 -18.54
CA ALA A 295 -31.74 -17.84 -19.71
C ALA A 295 -32.34 -19.22 -19.35
N ALA A 296 -31.99 -19.78 -18.19
CA ALA A 296 -32.56 -21.02 -17.70
C ALA A 296 -34.04 -20.88 -17.31
N PHE A 297 -34.43 -19.73 -16.72
CA PHE A 297 -35.82 -19.43 -16.43
C PHE A 297 -36.66 -19.28 -17.71
N ASP A 298 -36.15 -18.54 -18.70
CA ASP A 298 -36.82 -18.35 -19.99
C ASP A 298 -36.98 -19.68 -20.76
N ASP A 299 -36.01 -20.62 -20.65
CA ASP A 299 -36.11 -21.97 -21.24
C ASP A 299 -37.19 -22.81 -20.54
N ASP A 300 -37.33 -22.71 -19.21
CA ASP A 300 -38.37 -23.41 -18.46
C ASP A 300 -39.76 -22.84 -18.75
N GLU A 301 -39.90 -21.51 -18.82
CA GLU A 301 -41.14 -20.85 -19.23
C GLU A 301 -41.55 -21.27 -20.64
N LYS A 302 -40.61 -21.31 -21.59
CA LYS A 302 -40.87 -21.82 -22.94
C LYS A 302 -41.27 -23.28 -22.94
N ARG A 303 -40.65 -24.15 -22.13
CA ARG A 303 -41.09 -25.55 -22.01
C ARG A 303 -42.50 -25.69 -21.47
N LEU A 304 -42.92 -24.82 -20.56
CA LEU A 304 -44.28 -24.80 -20.04
C LEU A 304 -45.29 -24.26 -21.06
N VAL A 305 -44.87 -23.31 -21.92
CA VAL A 305 -45.74 -22.70 -22.95
C VAL A 305 -45.79 -23.53 -24.24
N VAL A 306 -44.71 -24.20 -24.65
CA VAL A 306 -44.61 -25.03 -25.87
C VAL A 306 -45.30 -26.41 -25.73
N GLY A 307 -46.10 -26.60 -24.67
CA GLY A 307 -47.28 -27.47 -24.71
C GLY A 307 -48.42 -26.90 -25.59
N ALA A 308 -48.29 -25.68 -26.09
CA ALA A 308 -49.14 -25.04 -27.07
C ALA A 308 -48.26 -24.45 -28.18
N ASP A 309 -48.21 -25.17 -29.30
CA ASP A 309 -47.95 -24.70 -30.66
C ASP A 309 -46.85 -23.63 -30.84
N GLU A 310 -45.61 -24.05 -31.10
CA GLU A 310 -44.61 -23.18 -31.72
C GLU A 310 -44.09 -23.72 -33.06
N GLU A 311 -44.36 -22.95 -34.11
CA GLU A 311 -43.60 -22.95 -35.36
C GLU A 311 -42.93 -21.57 -35.54
N GLY A 312 -41.59 -21.54 -35.43
CA GLY A 312 -40.71 -20.75 -36.29
C GLY A 312 -40.41 -19.27 -35.94
N ALA A 313 -39.24 -19.01 -35.34
CA ALA A 313 -38.49 -17.76 -35.59
C ALA A 313 -36.96 -17.89 -35.37
N PRO A 314 -36.12 -17.23 -36.20
CA PRO A 314 -34.65 -17.38 -36.21
C PRO A 314 -33.89 -16.37 -35.30
N PRO A 315 -32.58 -16.57 -35.04
CA PRO A 315 -31.87 -15.90 -33.95
C PRO A 315 -31.30 -14.52 -34.32
N ARG A 316 -31.20 -13.63 -33.32
CA ARG A 316 -30.54 -12.31 -33.42
C ARG A 316 -29.16 -12.31 -32.76
N SER A 317 -28.19 -11.71 -33.44
CA SER A 317 -26.82 -11.44 -32.98
C SER A 317 -26.67 -10.00 -32.45
N ALA A 318 -25.83 -9.79 -31.43
CA ALA A 318 -25.28 -8.48 -31.04
C ALA A 318 -23.95 -8.69 -30.28
N VAL A 319 -22.79 -8.31 -30.84
CA VAL A 319 -22.11 -6.99 -30.87
C VAL A 319 -21.20 -6.74 -29.64
N LEU A 320 -19.89 -6.69 -29.95
CA LEU A 320 -18.77 -6.31 -29.09
C LEU A 320 -18.89 -4.87 -28.56
N PHE A 321 -18.34 -4.63 -27.37
CA PHE A 321 -18.11 -3.29 -26.82
C PHE A 321 -16.61 -3.02 -26.58
N ASN A 322 -16.26 -1.76 -26.83
CA ASN A 322 -14.92 -1.19 -27.03
C ASN A 322 -14.02 -1.11 -25.79
N ASP A 323 -12.73 -1.17 -26.07
CA ASP A 323 -11.59 -1.05 -25.15
C ASP A 323 -11.23 0.43 -24.88
N PRO A 324 -11.22 0.91 -23.62
CA PRO A 324 -10.81 2.27 -23.24
C PRO A 324 -9.28 2.51 -23.21
N ALA A 325 -8.45 1.55 -23.62
CA ALA A 325 -6.99 1.66 -23.59
C ALA A 325 -6.38 2.80 -24.46
N TYR A 326 -7.14 3.44 -25.34
CA TYR A 326 -6.63 4.47 -26.25
C TYR A 326 -6.64 5.91 -25.73
N ALA A 327 -7.28 6.20 -24.59
CA ALA A 327 -7.40 7.58 -24.09
C ALA A 327 -6.18 8.07 -23.28
N VAL A 328 -5.30 7.17 -22.80
CA VAL A 328 -4.20 7.53 -21.89
C VAL A 328 -2.85 7.67 -22.62
N LEU A 329 -2.77 7.24 -23.88
CA LEU A 329 -1.54 7.28 -24.67
C LEU A 329 -1.22 8.66 -25.28
N SER A 330 -2.17 9.61 -25.34
CA SER A 330 -1.97 10.89 -26.05
C SER A 330 -1.40 12.03 -25.20
N VAL A 331 -1.42 11.92 -23.86
CA VAL A 331 -0.98 13.01 -22.98
C VAL A 331 0.54 12.95 -22.72
N GLY A 332 1.11 11.74 -22.62
CA GLY A 332 2.54 11.55 -22.33
C GLY A 332 3.48 11.88 -23.50
N THR A 333 3.08 11.57 -24.74
CA THR A 333 3.86 11.83 -25.96
C THR A 333 3.87 13.31 -26.34
N THR A 334 2.80 14.04 -26.02
CA THR A 334 2.69 15.49 -26.32
C THR A 334 3.64 16.32 -25.44
N LEU A 335 3.88 15.91 -24.19
CA LEU A 335 4.82 16.60 -23.29
C LEU A 335 6.29 16.33 -23.63
N PHE A 336 6.61 15.16 -24.19
CA PHE A 336 7.97 14.82 -24.64
C PHE A 336 8.37 15.58 -25.92
N ALA A 337 7.43 15.75 -26.87
CA ALA A 337 7.68 16.49 -28.10
C ALA A 337 7.88 18.01 -27.87
N TYR A 338 7.25 18.59 -26.85
CA TYR A 338 7.37 20.01 -26.53
C TYR A 338 8.75 20.37 -25.93
N SER A 339 9.31 19.48 -25.10
CA SER A 339 10.61 19.69 -24.43
C SER A 339 11.81 19.66 -25.41
N HIS A 340 11.73 18.82 -26.45
CA HIS A 340 12.85 18.65 -27.39
C HIS A 340 12.95 19.79 -28.43
N ALA A 341 11.89 20.58 -28.61
CA ALA A 341 11.84 21.65 -29.60
C ALA A 341 12.43 22.99 -29.13
N SER A 342 12.60 23.20 -27.81
CA SER A 342 12.90 24.53 -27.25
C SER A 342 14.39 24.87 -27.04
N GLY A 343 15.34 23.98 -27.36
CA GLY A 343 16.76 24.33 -27.53
C GLY A 343 17.49 25.01 -26.36
N HIS A 344 16.98 24.93 -25.12
CA HIS A 344 17.56 25.62 -23.96
C HIS A 344 18.55 24.75 -23.18
N VAL A 345 19.61 25.42 -22.68
CA VAL A 345 20.61 24.86 -21.75
C VAL A 345 19.91 24.25 -20.54
N VAL A 346 20.22 22.98 -20.25
CA VAL A 346 19.54 22.13 -19.26
C VAL A 346 19.67 22.73 -17.85
N SER A 347 18.65 23.45 -17.41
CA SER A 347 18.54 23.92 -16.03
C SER A 347 18.35 22.73 -15.06
N ARG A 348 18.63 22.91 -13.77
CA ARG A 348 18.37 21.89 -12.73
C ARG A 348 16.91 21.38 -12.74
N SER A 349 15.96 22.22 -13.17
CA SER A 349 14.56 21.87 -13.40
C SER A 349 14.36 20.92 -14.60
N HIS A 350 15.15 21.03 -15.66
CA HIS A 350 15.13 20.07 -16.77
C HIS A 350 15.64 18.70 -16.35
N LEU A 351 16.68 18.63 -15.51
CA LEU A 351 17.16 17.35 -14.96
C LEU A 351 16.09 16.68 -14.10
N ALA A 352 15.35 17.42 -13.29
CA ALA A 352 14.21 16.89 -12.53
C ALA A 352 13.09 16.39 -13.46
N ILE A 353 12.73 17.15 -14.50
CA ILE A 353 11.69 16.76 -15.47
C ILE A 353 12.13 15.55 -16.31
N VAL A 354 13.40 15.47 -16.73
CA VAL A 354 13.96 14.32 -17.45
C VAL A 354 14.03 13.09 -16.54
N SER A 355 14.36 13.27 -15.26
CA SER A 355 14.32 12.19 -14.26
C SER A 355 12.89 11.67 -14.09
N VAL A 356 11.90 12.56 -14.01
CA VAL A 356 10.46 12.22 -13.98
C VAL A 356 10.05 11.51 -15.27
N GLY A 357 10.48 11.99 -16.44
CA GLY A 357 10.15 11.39 -17.75
C GLY A 357 10.76 10.00 -17.94
N ILE A 358 12.03 9.80 -17.55
CA ILE A 358 12.69 8.50 -17.57
C ILE A 358 12.03 7.56 -16.55
N ALA A 359 11.72 8.05 -15.35
CA ALA A 359 11.06 7.25 -14.32
C ALA A 359 9.63 6.84 -14.73
N VAL A 360 8.86 7.73 -15.35
CA VAL A 360 7.54 7.41 -15.92
C VAL A 360 7.68 6.42 -17.07
N GLY A 361 8.67 6.60 -17.94
CA GLY A 361 8.96 5.66 -19.03
C GLY A 361 9.32 4.26 -18.53
N VAL A 362 10.18 4.17 -17.50
CA VAL A 362 10.56 2.90 -16.85
C VAL A 362 9.37 2.30 -16.12
N ALA A 363 8.60 3.09 -15.35
CA ALA A 363 7.41 2.60 -14.66
C ALA A 363 6.37 2.07 -15.67
N MET A 364 6.12 2.78 -16.77
CA MET A 364 5.21 2.31 -17.82
C MET A 364 5.73 1.08 -18.56
N PHE A 365 7.03 1.00 -18.83
CA PHE A 365 7.66 -0.18 -19.40
C PHE A 365 7.53 -1.39 -18.47
N LEU A 366 7.80 -1.21 -17.16
CA LEU A 366 7.66 -2.27 -16.17
C LEU A 366 6.20 -2.65 -15.94
N ILE A 367 5.27 -1.70 -15.92
CA ILE A 367 3.83 -1.99 -15.90
C ILE A 367 3.47 -2.84 -17.11
N ARG A 368 3.89 -2.47 -18.33
CA ARG A 368 3.59 -3.23 -19.56
C ARG A 368 4.25 -4.62 -19.59
N TYR A 369 5.51 -4.70 -19.17
CA TYR A 369 6.29 -5.93 -19.15
C TYR A 369 5.73 -6.91 -18.11
N PHE A 370 5.45 -6.44 -16.90
CA PHE A 370 4.88 -7.26 -15.84
C PHE A 370 3.37 -7.48 -15.98
N SER A 371 2.59 -6.59 -16.58
CA SER A 371 1.17 -6.90 -16.86
C SER A 371 1.00 -8.00 -17.90
N HIS A 372 2.02 -8.27 -18.72
CA HIS A 372 2.01 -9.42 -19.64
C HIS A 372 2.38 -10.75 -18.95
N ASP A 373 3.31 -10.75 -17.99
CA ASP A 373 3.78 -11.95 -17.25
C ASP A 373 3.00 -12.25 -15.96
N VAL A 374 2.49 -11.22 -15.27
CA VAL A 374 1.71 -11.33 -14.04
C VAL A 374 0.25 -11.68 -14.39
N ALA A 375 -0.28 -11.25 -15.54
CA ALA A 375 -1.61 -11.66 -15.96
C ALA A 375 -1.70 -13.14 -16.35
N SER A 376 -0.62 -13.81 -16.76
CA SER A 376 -0.62 -15.26 -16.97
C SER A 376 -0.45 -16.00 -15.63
N THR A 377 0.56 -15.64 -14.84
CA THR A 377 0.92 -16.39 -13.62
C THR A 377 -0.03 -16.15 -12.44
N THR A 378 -0.56 -14.93 -12.28
CA THR A 378 -1.44 -14.58 -11.15
C THR A 378 -2.89 -14.94 -11.43
N LEU A 379 -3.34 -14.96 -12.68
CA LEU A 379 -4.63 -15.57 -13.03
C LEU A 379 -4.56 -17.09 -12.89
N GLU A 380 -3.45 -17.76 -13.22
CA GLU A 380 -3.31 -19.20 -12.96
C GLU A 380 -3.22 -19.53 -11.46
N GLN A 381 -2.54 -18.73 -10.64
CA GLN A 381 -2.51 -18.96 -9.19
C GLN A 381 -3.80 -18.53 -8.47
N ALA A 382 -4.44 -17.43 -8.90
CA ALA A 382 -5.73 -17.00 -8.36
C ALA A 382 -6.91 -17.85 -8.88
N ALA A 383 -6.86 -18.35 -10.11
CA ALA A 383 -7.84 -19.31 -10.64
C ALA A 383 -7.57 -20.74 -10.14
N GLY A 384 -6.31 -21.15 -9.98
CA GLY A 384 -5.94 -22.44 -9.40
C GLY A 384 -6.40 -22.60 -7.96
N GLY A 385 -6.42 -21.51 -7.18
CA GLY A 385 -6.96 -21.50 -5.81
C GLY A 385 -8.49 -21.40 -5.71
N ILE A 386 -9.18 -20.89 -6.74
CA ILE A 386 -10.64 -20.70 -6.75
C ILE A 386 -11.38 -21.82 -7.50
N PHE A 387 -10.73 -22.52 -8.44
CA PHE A 387 -11.36 -23.55 -9.28
C PHE A 387 -10.93 -25.00 -8.97
N ALA A 388 -9.97 -25.24 -8.06
CA ALA A 388 -9.61 -26.59 -7.63
C ALA A 388 -10.56 -27.16 -6.55
N ARG A 389 -11.88 -27.12 -6.79
CA ARG A 389 -12.85 -28.04 -6.15
C ARG A 389 -14.22 -27.95 -6.83
N GLY A 390 -14.43 -28.83 -7.79
CA GLY A 390 -15.71 -28.91 -8.50
C GLY A 390 -15.91 -30.13 -9.38
N GLU A 391 -15.03 -31.15 -9.33
CA GLU A 391 -15.31 -32.45 -9.92
C GLU A 391 -14.87 -33.54 -8.93
N ASN A 392 -15.76 -33.90 -8.03
CA ASN A 392 -15.75 -35.23 -7.43
C ASN A 392 -16.85 -36.00 -8.18
N LYS A 393 -16.48 -36.57 -9.32
CA LYS A 393 -17.28 -37.60 -9.98
C LYS A 393 -16.62 -38.94 -9.67
N ASP A 394 -17.45 -39.82 -9.16
CA ASP A 394 -17.26 -41.27 -9.10
C ASP A 394 -16.32 -41.80 -8.01
N GLU A 395 -16.88 -41.97 -6.81
CA GLU A 395 -16.61 -43.19 -6.03
C GLU A 395 -17.90 -43.66 -5.34
N VAL A 396 -18.78 -44.25 -6.16
CA VAL A 396 -19.74 -45.26 -5.70
C VAL A 396 -19.01 -46.59 -5.79
N SER A 397 -18.58 -47.13 -4.66
CA SER A 397 -18.25 -48.56 -4.55
C SER A 397 -18.68 -49.13 -3.19
N ILE A 398 -19.91 -49.65 -3.21
CA ILE A 398 -20.27 -51.01 -2.78
C ILE A 398 -19.83 -51.41 -1.36
N LEU A 399 -20.85 -51.46 -0.50
CA LEU A 399 -20.92 -52.34 0.67
C LEU A 399 -20.62 -53.80 0.27
N SER A 400 -19.71 -54.46 0.99
CA SER A 400 -19.85 -55.89 1.30
C SER A 400 -19.58 -56.14 2.79
N PRO A 401 -20.28 -57.11 3.41
CA PRO A 401 -20.14 -57.43 4.83
C PRO A 401 -19.15 -58.58 5.05
N SER A 402 -18.29 -58.50 6.06
CA SER A 402 -17.88 -59.63 6.90
C SER A 402 -16.80 -59.24 7.92
N GLN A 403 -17.01 -59.76 9.14
CA GLN A 403 -16.13 -59.85 10.32
C GLN A 403 -16.16 -58.67 11.29
#